data_AF-A0A1F8V7Y5-F1
#
_entry.id   AF-A0A1F8V7Y5-F1
#
_cell.length_a   1.000
_cell.length_b   1.000
_cell.length_c   1.000
_cell.angle_alpha   90.00
_cell.angle_beta   90.00
_cell.angle_gamma   90.00
#
_symmetry.space_group_name_H-M   'P 1'
#
loop_
_entity.id
_entity.type
_entity.pdbx_description
1 polymer ?
#
loop_
_entity_poly.entity_id
_entity_poly.type
_entity_poly.pdbx_seq_one_letter_code
_entity_poly.pdbx_strand_id
1 'polypeptide(L)'
;MPNHVTNILSINNTSYERVQEILEAIKYDDKGIGSVDFEKIIPMPNNIYRGNLGADEFKLYGENNWYDFCTQEWHTKWNSYWHDDNIEYEEGSSTIRFLTAWSAPDTIIKRLSEMFSDVEFEHKWADEDIGSNCGYCIWQNGEVLEAYLSEDGSKEAYKFAAEILEEELSFDKISGYGYTLTVDGKGYEYSSDVFISSDFQSDQTEGCPACLCYDKYNSKVWLELSTGENDVNITGHDISYYQKLCEDWGMRYCDSWGQYNTYVTELGEDAVRSAFHSEQVDEEIEIG
;
A
#
# COMPACT_ATOMS: atom_id res chain seq x y z
N MET A 1 -6.04 -15.24 8.16
CA MET A 1 -5.51 -14.12 8.96
C MET A 1 -6.43 -12.93 8.71
N PRO A 2 -6.59 -11.99 9.65
CA PRO A 2 -7.28 -10.73 9.33
C PRO A 2 -6.43 -9.92 8.35
N ASN A 3 -7.11 -9.12 7.53
CA ASN A 3 -6.50 -8.06 6.74
C ASN A 3 -6.23 -6.85 7.65
N HIS A 4 -5.05 -6.26 7.62
CA HIS A 4 -4.63 -5.18 8.50
C HIS A 4 -4.82 -3.82 7.83
N VAL A 5 -5.57 -2.94 8.49
CA VAL A 5 -5.75 -1.55 8.05
C VAL A 5 -5.00 -0.64 8.99
N THR A 6 -4.07 0.13 8.45
CA THR A 6 -3.37 1.21 9.15
C THR A 6 -4.26 2.42 9.25
N ASN A 7 -4.38 2.99 10.44
CA ASN A 7 -5.15 4.19 10.72
C ASN A 7 -4.24 5.24 11.34
N ILE A 8 -4.40 6.48 10.89
CA ILE A 8 -3.77 7.67 11.48
C ILE A 8 -4.91 8.60 11.88
N LEU A 9 -5.03 8.88 13.17
CA LEU A 9 -6.00 9.82 13.73
C LEU A 9 -5.28 11.06 14.25
N SER A 10 -5.59 12.22 13.69
CA SER A 10 -5.05 13.52 14.08
C SER A 10 -6.14 14.38 14.71
N ILE A 11 -5.84 14.96 15.86
CA ILE A 11 -6.72 15.83 16.64
C ILE A 11 -6.31 17.28 16.37
N ASN A 12 -7.14 18.00 15.62
CA ASN A 12 -6.80 19.29 15.04
C ASN A 12 -7.54 20.46 15.71
N ASN A 13 -7.03 21.67 15.47
CA ASN A 13 -7.69 22.93 15.83
C ASN A 13 -8.06 23.08 17.32
N THR A 14 -7.30 22.46 18.22
CA THR A 14 -7.56 22.50 19.66
C THR A 14 -6.28 22.65 20.49
N SER A 15 -6.41 22.89 21.79
CA SER A 15 -5.25 23.09 22.68
C SER A 15 -4.59 21.76 23.04
N TYR A 16 -3.32 21.81 23.43
CA TYR A 16 -2.58 20.65 23.92
C TYR A 16 -3.32 19.95 25.08
N GLU A 17 -3.84 20.71 26.03
CA GLU A 17 -4.58 20.18 27.17
C GLU A 17 -5.85 19.43 26.73
N ARG A 18 -6.53 19.95 25.70
CA ARG A 18 -7.72 19.31 25.14
C ARG A 18 -7.38 18.03 24.39
N VAL A 19 -6.26 18.01 23.64
CA VAL A 19 -5.71 16.78 23.05
C VAL A 19 -5.46 15.73 24.14
N GLN A 20 -4.77 16.10 25.22
CA GLN A 20 -4.46 15.17 26.31
C GLN A 20 -5.72 14.63 27.00
N GLU A 21 -6.73 15.47 27.22
CA GLU A 21 -8.03 15.03 27.77
C GLU A 21 -8.69 13.97 26.89
N ILE A 22 -8.69 14.17 25.57
CA ILE A 22 -9.28 13.24 24.61
C ILE A 22 -8.51 11.92 24.61
N LEU A 23 -7.18 11.98 24.51
CA LEU A 23 -6.34 10.78 24.49
C LEU A 23 -6.45 9.99 25.80
N GLU A 24 -6.54 10.66 26.94
CA GLU A 24 -6.75 10.02 28.24
C GLU A 24 -8.13 9.34 28.33
N ALA A 25 -9.14 9.91 27.70
CA ALA A 25 -10.49 9.35 27.68
C ALA A 25 -10.62 8.09 26.81
N ILE A 26 -9.82 7.96 25.75
CA ILE A 26 -9.94 6.87 24.78
C ILE A 26 -8.87 5.80 24.89
N LYS A 27 -7.79 6.01 25.65
CA LYS A 27 -6.70 5.02 25.77
C LYS A 27 -7.15 3.70 26.37
N TYR A 28 -6.43 2.63 26.06
CA TYR A 28 -6.43 1.42 26.88
C TYR A 28 -5.84 1.70 28.27
N ASP A 29 -6.38 1.04 29.29
CA ASP A 29 -5.89 1.19 30.67
C ASP A 29 -4.50 0.57 30.88
N ASP A 30 -4.20 -0.52 30.16
CA ASP A 30 -2.93 -1.24 30.25
C ASP A 30 -1.86 -0.75 29.27
N LYS A 31 -2.24 -0.02 28.21
CA LYS A 31 -1.30 0.52 27.21
C LYS A 31 -0.98 2.01 27.38
N GLY A 32 -1.91 2.80 27.94
CA GLY A 32 -1.68 4.23 28.13
C GLY A 32 -1.93 5.08 26.88
N ILE A 33 -1.58 6.36 26.96
CA ILE A 33 -1.76 7.35 25.87
C ILE A 33 -1.05 6.88 24.59
N GLY A 34 -1.65 7.19 23.44
CA GLY A 34 -1.22 6.68 22.13
C GLY A 34 -2.06 5.49 21.66
N SER A 35 -2.97 4.99 22.51
CA SER A 35 -3.85 3.88 22.22
C SER A 35 -5.33 4.28 22.08
N VAL A 36 -6.14 3.48 21.38
CA VAL A 36 -7.57 3.75 21.11
C VAL A 36 -8.43 2.55 21.48
N ASP A 37 -9.06 2.58 22.64
CA ASP A 37 -9.98 1.56 23.10
C ASP A 37 -11.41 1.87 22.63
N PHE A 38 -11.90 1.10 21.66
CA PHE A 38 -13.25 1.24 21.11
C PHE A 38 -14.33 1.03 22.16
N GLU A 39 -14.07 0.23 23.22
CA GLU A 39 -15.01 0.03 24.33
C GLU A 39 -15.28 1.31 25.12
N LYS A 40 -14.35 2.28 25.11
CA LYS A 40 -14.55 3.59 25.76
C LYS A 40 -15.36 4.56 24.91
N ILE A 41 -15.52 4.28 23.62
CA ILE A 41 -16.20 5.15 22.65
C ILE A 41 -17.60 4.58 22.34
N ILE A 42 -17.66 3.32 21.92
CA ILE A 42 -18.90 2.54 21.70
C ILE A 42 -18.78 1.23 22.50
N PRO A 43 -19.24 1.21 23.77
CA PRO A 43 -19.10 0.04 24.62
C PRO A 43 -19.98 -1.12 24.16
N MET A 44 -19.39 -2.30 24.15
CA MET A 44 -20.07 -3.55 23.90
C MET A 44 -21.04 -3.89 25.04
N PRO A 45 -22.33 -4.16 24.76
CA PRO A 45 -23.30 -4.47 25.80
C PRO A 45 -22.93 -5.73 26.60
N ASN A 46 -23.25 -5.72 27.91
CA ASN A 46 -22.93 -6.84 28.82
C ASN A 46 -23.68 -8.14 28.50
N ASN A 47 -24.77 -8.08 27.75
CA ASN A 47 -25.66 -9.20 27.45
C ASN A 47 -25.29 -9.95 26.16
N ILE A 48 -24.20 -9.58 25.49
CA ILE A 48 -23.79 -10.26 24.26
C ILE A 48 -22.81 -11.40 24.53
N TYR A 49 -22.86 -12.44 23.69
CA TYR A 49 -21.98 -13.58 23.82
C TYR A 49 -20.55 -13.25 23.35
N ARG A 50 -19.55 -13.45 24.22
CA ARG A 50 -18.12 -13.13 23.97
C ARG A 50 -17.22 -14.36 23.81
N GLY A 51 -17.80 -15.55 23.69
CA GLY A 51 -17.04 -16.80 23.54
C GLY A 51 -16.67 -17.13 22.10
N ASN A 52 -16.11 -18.33 21.91
CA ASN A 52 -15.77 -18.85 20.59
C ASN A 52 -17.05 -19.07 19.77
N LEU A 53 -17.07 -18.55 18.55
CA LEU A 53 -18.24 -18.68 17.67
C LEU A 53 -18.07 -19.90 16.75
N GLY A 54 -18.77 -20.97 17.10
CA GLY A 54 -19.00 -22.13 16.25
C GLY A 54 -20.40 -22.12 15.63
N ALA A 55 -20.68 -23.12 14.80
CA ALA A 55 -21.99 -23.25 14.14
C ALA A 55 -23.16 -23.39 15.13
N ASP A 56 -22.92 -23.91 16.33
CA ASP A 56 -23.96 -24.06 17.35
C ASP A 56 -24.15 -22.79 18.17
N GLU A 57 -23.08 -22.05 18.47
CA GLU A 57 -23.17 -20.72 19.08
C GLU A 57 -23.88 -19.71 18.18
N PHE A 58 -23.61 -19.73 16.87
CA PHE A 58 -24.36 -18.89 15.92
C PHE A 58 -25.87 -19.20 15.92
N LYS A 59 -26.27 -20.48 16.05
CA LYS A 59 -27.69 -20.84 16.18
C LYS A 59 -28.29 -20.38 17.50
N LEU A 60 -27.51 -20.38 18.57
CA LEU A 60 -27.99 -20.05 19.92
C LEU A 60 -28.11 -18.55 20.13
N TYR A 61 -27.13 -17.78 19.66
CA TYR A 61 -27.03 -16.35 19.94
C TYR A 61 -27.48 -15.47 18.78
N GLY A 62 -27.54 -16.00 17.54
CA GLY A 62 -27.80 -15.18 16.36
C GLY A 62 -26.85 -13.98 16.33
N GLU A 63 -27.37 -12.79 16.04
CA GLU A 63 -26.60 -11.52 16.03
C GLU A 63 -26.21 -11.01 17.43
N ASN A 64 -26.69 -11.62 18.53
CA ASN A 64 -26.37 -11.21 19.90
C ASN A 64 -25.01 -11.77 20.37
N ASN A 65 -23.97 -11.52 19.59
CA ASN A 65 -22.60 -11.94 19.87
C ASN A 65 -21.59 -10.84 19.54
N TRP A 66 -20.37 -10.99 20.04
CA TRP A 66 -19.30 -10.01 19.89
C TRP A 66 -18.94 -9.71 18.43
N TYR A 67 -18.99 -10.70 17.55
CA TYR A 67 -18.57 -10.56 16.17
C TYR A 67 -19.53 -9.69 15.37
N ASP A 68 -20.82 -10.00 15.46
CA ASP A 68 -21.86 -9.21 14.80
C ASP A 68 -21.93 -7.79 15.40
N PHE A 69 -21.77 -7.65 16.73
CA PHE A 69 -21.67 -6.33 17.35
C PHE A 69 -20.49 -5.51 16.79
N CYS A 70 -19.26 -6.04 16.83
CA CYS A 70 -18.09 -5.29 16.36
C CYS A 70 -18.23 -4.90 14.89
N THR A 71 -18.65 -5.84 14.03
CA THR A 71 -18.78 -5.58 12.60
C THR A 71 -19.90 -4.59 12.27
N GLN A 72 -20.96 -4.49 13.09
CA GLN A 72 -22.04 -3.54 12.89
C GLN A 72 -21.78 -2.18 13.53
N GLU A 73 -21.17 -2.14 14.72
CA GLU A 73 -21.07 -0.93 15.53
C GLU A 73 -19.69 -0.29 15.48
N TRP A 74 -18.63 -1.07 15.29
CA TRP A 74 -17.25 -0.57 15.11
C TRP A 74 -16.78 -0.63 13.66
N HIS A 75 -17.55 -1.34 12.81
CA HIS A 75 -17.23 -1.70 11.43
C HIS A 75 -15.97 -2.55 11.23
N THR A 76 -15.25 -2.87 12.31
CA THR A 76 -14.05 -3.72 12.32
C THR A 76 -14.35 -5.05 12.99
N LYS A 77 -13.49 -6.05 12.77
CA LYS A 77 -13.68 -7.36 13.42
C LYS A 77 -13.58 -7.28 14.94
N TRP A 78 -12.54 -6.59 15.42
CA TRP A 78 -12.14 -6.47 16.81
C TRP A 78 -11.74 -5.01 17.10
N ASN A 79 -11.43 -4.73 18.35
CA ASN A 79 -10.89 -3.45 18.80
C ASN A 79 -9.56 -3.10 18.10
N SER A 80 -9.07 -1.87 18.23
CA SER A 80 -7.78 -1.47 17.67
C SER A 80 -6.62 -2.22 18.32
N TYR A 81 -5.49 -2.33 17.61
CA TYR A 81 -4.31 -3.01 18.13
C TYR A 81 -3.02 -2.47 17.49
N TRP A 82 -1.89 -2.96 17.99
CA TRP A 82 -0.54 -2.79 17.44
C TRP A 82 -0.03 -4.19 17.10
N HIS A 83 0.30 -4.46 15.84
CA HIS A 83 0.98 -5.70 15.45
C HIS A 83 2.49 -5.53 15.37
N ASP A 84 2.96 -4.30 15.22
CA ASP A 84 4.36 -3.97 15.11
C ASP A 84 4.80 -3.17 16.34
N ASP A 85 5.89 -3.62 16.96
CA ASP A 85 6.56 -2.90 18.05
C ASP A 85 7.07 -1.52 17.59
N ASN A 86 7.09 -1.26 16.29
CA ASN A 86 7.53 0.01 15.69
C ASN A 86 6.46 1.11 15.64
N ILE A 87 5.19 0.81 15.96
CA ILE A 87 4.16 1.86 16.05
C ILE A 87 4.23 2.49 17.45
N GLU A 88 5.13 3.47 17.59
CA GLU A 88 5.31 4.24 18.82
C GLU A 88 4.52 5.55 18.77
N TYR A 89 3.91 5.91 19.90
CA TYR A 89 3.33 7.23 20.08
C TYR A 89 4.40 8.22 20.54
N GLU A 90 4.57 9.31 19.80
CA GLU A 90 5.42 10.42 20.22
C GLU A 90 4.74 11.20 21.35
N GLU A 91 5.41 11.30 22.51
CA GLU A 91 4.87 12.00 23.68
C GLU A 91 4.54 13.46 23.34
N GLY A 92 3.28 13.81 23.54
CA GLY A 92 2.75 15.15 23.27
C GLY A 92 2.25 15.38 21.85
N SER A 93 2.32 14.37 20.98
CA SER A 93 1.71 14.40 19.66
C SER A 93 0.17 14.50 19.74
N SER A 94 -0.43 15.21 18.78
CA SER A 94 -1.87 15.20 18.56
C SER A 94 -2.31 14.12 17.57
N THR A 95 -1.38 13.27 17.14
CA THR A 95 -1.61 12.22 16.15
C THR A 95 -1.26 10.86 16.75
N ILE A 96 -2.14 9.89 16.51
CA ILE A 96 -1.96 8.49 16.93
C ILE A 96 -2.11 7.56 15.72
N ARG A 97 -1.25 6.54 15.67
CA ARG A 97 -1.29 5.49 14.65
C ARG A 97 -1.70 4.16 15.31
N PHE A 98 -2.62 3.45 14.69
CA PHE A 98 -3.11 2.15 15.19
C PHE A 98 -3.62 1.28 14.04
N LEU A 99 -3.76 -0.02 14.30
CA LEU A 99 -4.28 -0.96 13.33
C LEU A 99 -5.71 -1.39 13.67
N THR A 100 -6.46 -1.74 12.63
CA THR A 100 -7.76 -2.40 12.74
C THR A 100 -7.82 -3.61 11.83
N ALA A 101 -8.72 -4.55 12.14
CA ALA A 101 -8.98 -5.69 11.27
C ALA A 101 -10.09 -5.36 10.25
N TRP A 102 -9.79 -5.59 8.98
CA TRP A 102 -10.66 -5.55 7.79
C TRP A 102 -11.03 -4.18 7.22
N SER A 103 -11.12 -3.14 8.03
CA SER A 103 -11.66 -1.84 7.59
C SER A 103 -11.23 -0.71 8.51
N ALA A 104 -11.41 0.52 8.03
CA ALA A 104 -11.41 1.72 8.86
C ALA A 104 -12.60 1.71 9.85
N PRO A 105 -12.41 2.16 11.11
CA PRO A 105 -13.47 2.20 12.12
C PRO A 105 -14.27 3.52 12.06
N ASP A 106 -14.91 3.83 10.94
CA ASP A 106 -15.59 5.11 10.69
C ASP A 106 -16.67 5.45 11.73
N THR A 107 -17.41 4.46 12.24
CA THR A 107 -18.40 4.66 13.32
C THR A 107 -17.76 5.09 14.64
N ILE A 108 -16.58 4.54 14.96
CA ILE A 108 -15.80 4.95 16.13
C ILE A 108 -15.35 6.40 15.98
N ILE A 109 -14.81 6.77 14.83
CA ILE A 109 -14.33 8.14 14.58
C ILE A 109 -15.50 9.13 14.60
N LYS A 110 -16.62 8.76 13.97
CA LYS A 110 -17.85 9.55 14.06
C LYS A 110 -18.27 9.77 15.50
N ARG A 111 -18.40 8.68 16.28
CA ARG A 111 -18.83 8.77 17.69
C ARG A 111 -17.85 9.57 18.54
N LEU A 112 -16.56 9.43 18.29
CA LEU A 112 -15.52 10.23 18.93
C LEU A 112 -15.73 11.72 18.66
N SER A 113 -16.01 12.09 17.41
CA SER A 113 -16.29 13.49 17.06
C SER A 113 -17.58 14.03 17.68
N GLU A 114 -18.58 13.19 17.97
CA GLU A 114 -19.78 13.58 18.72
C GLU A 114 -19.47 13.82 20.22
N MET A 115 -18.65 12.94 20.81
CA MET A 115 -18.23 13.06 22.22
C MET A 115 -17.45 14.34 22.48
N PHE A 116 -16.66 14.77 21.50
CA PHE A 116 -15.84 15.98 21.54
C PHE A 116 -16.22 16.94 20.41
N SER A 117 -17.49 17.36 20.41
CA SER A 117 -18.12 18.18 19.36
C SER A 117 -17.41 19.49 18.99
N ASP A 118 -16.56 20.01 19.89
CA ASP A 118 -15.76 21.24 19.70
C ASP A 118 -14.46 21.01 18.91
N VAL A 119 -14.09 19.75 18.65
CA VAL A 119 -12.80 19.35 18.09
C VAL A 119 -12.97 18.73 16.70
N GLU A 120 -12.01 19.01 15.84
CA GLU A 120 -11.91 18.43 14.50
C GLU A 120 -10.98 17.21 14.53
N PHE A 121 -11.42 16.12 13.91
CA PHE A 121 -10.66 14.89 13.79
C PHE A 121 -10.39 14.59 12.32
N GLU A 122 -9.12 14.51 11.93
CA GLU A 122 -8.71 13.96 10.64
C GLU A 122 -8.36 12.49 10.84
N HIS A 123 -8.99 11.61 10.06
CA HIS A 123 -8.71 10.19 10.07
C HIS A 123 -8.32 9.74 8.67
N LYS A 124 -7.10 9.22 8.54
CA LYS A 124 -6.57 8.59 7.33
C LYS A 124 -6.46 7.10 7.55
N TRP A 125 -6.67 6.32 6.50
CA TRP A 125 -6.45 4.88 6.56
C TRP A 125 -5.91 4.31 5.25
N ALA A 126 -5.16 3.22 5.37
CA ALA A 126 -4.69 2.44 4.23
C ALA A 126 -4.64 0.96 4.59
N ASP A 127 -5.12 0.13 3.67
CA ASP A 127 -5.09 -1.32 3.76
C ASP A 127 -3.71 -1.88 3.39
N GLU A 128 -3.28 -2.97 4.03
CA GLU A 128 -2.04 -3.67 3.69
C GLU A 128 -2.05 -4.24 2.26
N ASP A 129 -3.24 -4.50 1.70
CA ASP A 129 -3.42 -4.71 0.27
C ASP A 129 -3.34 -3.36 -0.45
N ILE A 130 -2.11 -2.87 -0.61
CA ILE A 130 -1.79 -1.52 -1.05
C ILE A 130 -2.50 -1.16 -2.37
N GLY A 131 -3.08 0.03 -2.41
CA GLY A 131 -3.89 0.50 -3.54
C GLY A 131 -5.38 0.15 -3.43
N SER A 132 -5.80 -0.52 -2.36
CA SER A 132 -7.21 -0.80 -2.06
C SER A 132 -7.62 -0.20 -0.70
N ASN A 133 -8.92 0.05 -0.51
CA ASN A 133 -9.52 0.39 0.79
C ASN A 133 -8.71 1.46 1.57
N CYS A 134 -8.38 2.56 0.89
CA CYS A 134 -7.64 3.66 1.49
C CYS A 134 -8.33 5.02 1.24
N GLY A 135 -8.15 5.94 2.18
CA GLY A 135 -8.80 7.24 2.11
C GLY A 135 -8.60 8.09 3.36
N TYR A 136 -9.31 9.21 3.42
CA TYR A 136 -9.41 10.02 4.63
C TYR A 136 -10.77 10.68 4.78
N CYS A 137 -11.09 11.04 6.02
CA CYS A 137 -12.23 11.87 6.38
C CYS A 137 -11.81 12.91 7.44
N ILE A 138 -12.40 14.09 7.36
CA ILE A 138 -12.36 15.11 8.41
C ILE A 138 -13.74 15.16 9.06
N TRP A 139 -13.79 14.98 10.38
CA TRP A 139 -15.01 14.91 11.17
C TRP A 139 -15.08 16.04 12.20
N GLN A 140 -16.28 16.56 12.41
CA GLN A 140 -16.58 17.41 13.56
C GLN A 140 -18.05 17.22 13.97
N ASN A 141 -18.29 17.00 15.27
CA ASN A 141 -19.63 16.88 15.83
C ASN A 141 -20.54 15.85 15.11
N GLY A 142 -19.98 14.70 14.73
CA GLY A 142 -20.69 13.60 14.07
C GLY A 142 -20.90 13.78 12.56
N GLU A 143 -20.47 14.90 11.99
CA GLU A 143 -20.62 15.23 10.57
C GLU A 143 -19.27 15.17 9.85
N VAL A 144 -19.29 14.73 8.59
CA VAL A 144 -18.12 14.74 7.70
C VAL A 144 -18.00 16.12 7.07
N LEU A 145 -16.90 16.80 7.34
CA LEU A 145 -16.56 18.08 6.73
C LEU A 145 -15.92 17.88 5.35
N GLU A 146 -15.08 16.86 5.23
CA GLU A 146 -14.36 16.51 4.00
C GLU A 146 -14.12 15.00 3.96
N ALA A 147 -14.15 14.40 2.77
CA ALA A 147 -13.79 13.01 2.58
C ALA A 147 -13.13 12.78 1.22
N TYR A 148 -12.16 11.88 1.22
CA TYR A 148 -11.56 11.29 0.04
C TYR A 148 -11.62 9.78 0.18
N LEU A 149 -12.30 9.13 -0.76
CA LEU A 149 -12.29 7.69 -0.91
C LEU A 149 -11.57 7.41 -2.23
N SER A 150 -10.45 6.70 -2.16
CA SER A 150 -9.71 6.36 -3.36
C SER A 150 -10.47 5.36 -4.23
N GLU A 151 -10.22 5.39 -5.53
CA GLU A 151 -10.68 4.33 -6.44
C GLU A 151 -9.68 3.18 -6.37
N ASP A 152 -10.13 2.01 -5.90
CA ASP A 152 -9.26 0.82 -5.76
C ASP A 152 -8.51 0.52 -7.06
N GLY A 153 -7.22 0.22 -6.94
CA GLY A 153 -6.33 -0.07 -8.05
C GLY A 153 -5.83 1.16 -8.82
N SER A 154 -6.32 2.37 -8.51
CA SER A 154 -5.83 3.60 -9.14
C SER A 154 -4.43 3.98 -8.67
N LYS A 155 -3.69 4.68 -9.53
CA LYS A 155 -2.35 5.20 -9.25
C LYS A 155 -2.34 6.08 -8.01
N GLU A 156 -3.39 6.87 -7.82
CA GLU A 156 -3.60 7.74 -6.66
C GLU A 156 -3.86 6.92 -5.39
N ALA A 157 -4.63 5.83 -5.45
CA ALA A 157 -4.84 4.93 -4.33
C ALA A 157 -3.52 4.29 -3.85
N TYR A 158 -2.71 3.77 -4.78
CA TYR A 158 -1.40 3.21 -4.46
C TYR A 158 -0.49 4.24 -3.79
N LYS A 159 -0.37 5.45 -4.38
CA LYS A 159 0.47 6.51 -3.82
C LYS A 159 0.02 6.95 -2.43
N PHE A 160 -1.28 7.11 -2.24
CA PHE A 160 -1.84 7.46 -0.94
C PHE A 160 -1.57 6.36 0.10
N ALA A 161 -1.84 5.11 -0.25
CA ALA A 161 -1.60 3.99 0.65
C ALA A 161 -0.10 3.85 0.99
N ALA A 162 0.80 4.00 0.01
CA ALA A 162 2.24 3.96 0.20
C ALA A 162 2.73 5.00 1.22
N GLU A 163 2.18 6.22 1.18
CA GLU A 163 2.51 7.26 2.16
C GLU A 163 2.10 6.85 3.59
N ILE A 164 0.90 6.31 3.77
CA ILE A 164 0.37 5.90 5.08
C ILE A 164 1.09 4.65 5.64
N LEU A 165 1.44 3.73 4.75
CA LEU A 165 2.14 2.49 5.09
C LEU A 165 3.66 2.67 5.20
N GLU A 166 4.18 3.83 4.78
CA GLU A 166 5.62 4.10 4.68
C GLU A 166 6.35 3.13 3.72
N GLU A 167 5.65 2.75 2.64
CA GLU A 167 6.12 1.81 1.61
C GLU A 167 6.67 2.54 0.37
N GLU A 168 7.67 1.94 -0.28
CA GLU A 168 8.26 2.49 -1.50
C GLU A 168 7.65 1.83 -2.75
N LEU A 169 7.05 2.64 -3.62
CA LEU A 169 6.51 2.17 -4.92
C LEU A 169 7.60 2.17 -5.99
N SER A 170 8.63 1.34 -5.80
CA SER A 170 9.74 1.20 -6.73
C SER A 170 10.06 -0.26 -7.05
N PHE A 171 10.73 -0.46 -8.18
CA PHE A 171 11.26 -1.74 -8.59
C PHE A 171 12.77 -1.78 -8.35
N ASP A 172 13.22 -2.78 -7.60
CA ASP A 172 14.65 -3.01 -7.41
C ASP A 172 15.14 -4.04 -8.43
N LYS A 173 15.86 -3.55 -9.45
CA LYS A 173 16.49 -4.39 -10.48
C LYS A 173 17.54 -5.37 -9.92
N ILE A 174 18.12 -5.13 -8.75
CA ILE A 174 19.13 -6.04 -8.18
C ILE A 174 18.45 -7.29 -7.66
N SER A 175 17.36 -7.13 -6.92
CA SER A 175 16.58 -8.24 -6.42
C SER A 175 15.65 -8.83 -7.48
N GLY A 176 15.18 -8.03 -8.44
CA GLY A 176 14.18 -8.43 -9.44
C GLY A 176 12.75 -8.38 -8.89
N TYR A 177 12.52 -7.60 -7.83
CA TYR A 177 11.23 -7.47 -7.15
C TYR A 177 10.86 -5.99 -6.94
N GLY A 178 9.56 -5.73 -6.85
CA GLY A 178 9.04 -4.43 -6.41
C GLY A 178 7.83 -3.98 -7.21
N TYR A 179 7.36 -2.77 -6.95
CA TYR A 179 6.18 -2.21 -7.61
C TYR A 179 6.56 -1.56 -8.93
N THR A 180 5.79 -1.87 -9.97
CA THR A 180 5.91 -1.26 -11.29
C THR A 180 4.53 -0.80 -11.76
N LEU A 181 4.48 0.15 -12.70
CA LEU A 181 3.22 0.61 -13.26
C LEU A 181 2.54 -0.52 -14.05
N THR A 182 1.21 -0.52 -14.06
CA THR A 182 0.42 -1.32 -15.00
C THR A 182 0.70 -0.88 -16.44
N VAL A 183 0.45 -1.75 -17.43
CA VAL A 183 0.65 -1.44 -18.86
C VAL A 183 -0.13 -0.20 -19.32
N ASP A 184 -1.33 0.04 -18.77
CA ASP A 184 -2.12 1.23 -19.08
C ASP A 184 -1.73 2.47 -18.27
N GLY A 185 -0.77 2.34 -17.35
CA GLY A 185 -0.23 3.40 -16.50
C GLY A 185 -1.21 3.94 -15.45
N LYS A 186 -2.37 3.29 -15.27
CA LYS A 186 -3.43 3.75 -14.37
C LYS A 186 -3.28 3.26 -12.94
N GLY A 187 -2.41 2.29 -12.67
CA GLY A 187 -2.17 1.74 -11.35
C GLY A 187 -0.75 1.20 -11.22
N TYR A 188 -0.54 0.44 -10.15
CA TYR A 188 0.68 -0.33 -9.92
C TYR A 188 0.33 -1.81 -9.77
N GLU A 189 1.33 -2.67 -9.91
CA GLU A 189 1.25 -4.08 -9.57
C GLU A 189 2.63 -4.55 -9.10
N TYR A 190 2.64 -5.61 -8.27
CA TYR A 190 3.89 -6.17 -7.77
C TYR A 190 4.53 -7.06 -8.85
N SER A 191 5.75 -6.74 -9.22
CA SER A 191 6.59 -7.51 -10.12
C SER A 191 7.55 -8.37 -9.32
N SER A 192 7.67 -9.65 -9.69
CA SER A 192 8.54 -10.62 -9.03
C SER A 192 9.19 -11.54 -10.05
N ASP A 193 10.42 -11.98 -9.75
CA ASP A 193 11.23 -12.84 -10.63
C ASP A 193 11.36 -12.27 -12.06
N VAL A 194 11.51 -10.94 -12.14
CA VAL A 194 11.62 -10.22 -13.42
C VAL A 194 12.90 -10.66 -14.12
N PHE A 195 12.80 -11.06 -15.39
CA PHE A 195 13.98 -11.29 -16.21
C PHE A 195 14.59 -9.94 -16.61
N ILE A 196 15.89 -9.78 -16.36
CA ILE A 196 16.61 -8.55 -16.66
C ILE A 196 17.69 -8.89 -17.67
N SER A 197 17.67 -8.21 -18.82
CA SER A 197 18.67 -8.42 -19.87
C SER A 197 20.06 -7.95 -19.43
N SER A 198 21.08 -8.34 -20.19
CA SER A 198 22.34 -7.60 -20.13
C SER A 198 22.13 -6.16 -20.60
N ASP A 199 22.98 -5.26 -20.11
CA ASP A 199 22.96 -3.85 -20.49
C ASP A 199 23.25 -3.67 -21.98
N PHE A 200 22.60 -2.67 -22.58
CA PHE A 200 22.83 -2.23 -23.95
C PHE A 200 22.66 -0.72 -24.06
N GLN A 201 23.24 -0.15 -25.11
CA GLN A 201 22.98 1.21 -25.54
C GLN A 201 21.84 1.24 -26.54
N SER A 202 20.98 2.25 -26.44
CA SER A 202 19.82 2.41 -27.31
C SER A 202 19.62 3.87 -27.67
N ASP A 203 19.11 4.15 -28.86
CA ASP A 203 18.76 5.52 -29.26
C ASP A 203 17.64 6.09 -28.38
N GLN A 204 16.75 5.22 -27.87
CA GLN A 204 15.67 5.58 -26.94
C GLN A 204 16.19 6.19 -25.64
N THR A 205 17.39 5.82 -25.20
CA THR A 205 18.04 6.36 -24.00
C THR A 205 19.20 7.29 -24.35
N GLU A 206 19.28 7.75 -25.61
CA GLU A 206 20.38 8.56 -26.14
C GLU A 206 21.77 7.96 -25.89
N GLY A 207 21.86 6.63 -25.97
CA GLY A 207 23.07 5.87 -25.74
C GLY A 207 23.44 5.67 -24.26
N CYS A 208 22.64 6.17 -23.32
CA CYS A 208 22.78 5.82 -21.90
C CYS A 208 22.48 4.32 -21.71
N PRO A 209 23.37 3.55 -21.07
CA PRO A 209 23.16 2.12 -20.85
C PRO A 209 21.87 1.83 -20.08
N ALA A 210 21.07 0.93 -20.64
CA ALA A 210 19.82 0.44 -20.06
C ALA A 210 19.71 -1.08 -20.26
N CYS A 211 18.79 -1.69 -19.53
CA CYS A 211 18.39 -3.08 -19.71
C CYS A 211 16.89 -3.16 -19.98
N LEU A 212 16.47 -4.26 -20.61
CA LEU A 212 15.07 -4.56 -20.87
C LEU A 212 14.60 -5.57 -19.82
N CYS A 213 13.71 -5.11 -18.95
CA CYS A 213 13.06 -5.92 -17.93
C CYS A 213 11.84 -6.60 -18.53
N TYR A 214 11.66 -7.89 -18.24
CA TYR A 214 10.52 -8.69 -18.66
C TYR A 214 9.88 -9.38 -17.46
N ASP A 215 8.69 -8.93 -17.11
CA ASP A 215 7.81 -9.57 -16.15
C ASP A 215 6.82 -10.47 -16.90
N LYS A 216 7.10 -11.76 -16.89
CA LYS A 216 6.27 -12.77 -17.53
C LYS A 216 4.92 -12.94 -16.83
N TYR A 217 4.85 -12.75 -15.51
CA TYR A 217 3.62 -12.96 -14.73
C TYR A 217 2.60 -11.87 -15.05
N ASN A 218 3.05 -10.62 -15.06
CA ASN A 218 2.20 -9.47 -15.40
C ASN A 218 2.17 -9.17 -16.91
N SER A 219 2.81 -10.02 -17.72
CA SER A 219 2.83 -9.92 -19.19
C SER A 219 3.27 -8.54 -19.70
N LYS A 220 4.43 -8.05 -19.22
CA LYS A 220 4.93 -6.72 -19.58
C LYS A 220 6.45 -6.59 -19.64
N VAL A 221 6.91 -5.62 -20.42
CA VAL A 221 8.30 -5.19 -20.50
C VAL A 221 8.46 -3.68 -20.34
N TRP A 222 9.61 -3.26 -19.83
CA TRP A 222 10.01 -1.86 -19.69
C TRP A 222 11.53 -1.71 -19.70
N LEU A 223 12.00 -0.49 -19.92
CA LEU A 223 13.42 -0.15 -19.82
C LEU A 223 13.75 0.29 -18.39
N GLU A 224 14.86 -0.22 -17.86
CA GLU A 224 15.49 0.28 -16.64
C GLU A 224 16.88 0.80 -16.94
N LEU A 225 17.29 1.89 -16.29
CA LEU A 225 18.66 2.38 -16.44
C LEU A 225 19.64 1.43 -15.76
N SER A 226 20.77 1.16 -16.42
CA SER A 226 21.83 0.31 -15.89
C SER A 226 22.74 1.05 -14.91
N THR A 227 22.91 2.37 -15.10
CA THR A 227 23.75 3.24 -14.29
C THR A 227 23.20 3.44 -12.87
N GLY A 228 24.08 3.38 -11.86
CA GLY A 228 23.75 3.82 -10.51
C GLY A 228 23.78 5.35 -10.40
N GLU A 229 23.26 5.92 -9.31
CA GLU A 229 23.27 7.38 -9.04
C GLU A 229 24.67 8.04 -9.15
N ASN A 230 25.74 7.25 -9.07
CA ASN A 230 27.13 7.71 -9.13
C ASN A 230 27.75 7.72 -10.54
N ASP A 231 27.08 7.22 -11.58
CA ASP A 231 27.57 7.24 -12.96
C ASP A 231 27.21 8.56 -13.65
N VAL A 232 27.59 9.66 -13.00
CA VAL A 232 27.39 11.02 -13.50
C VAL A 232 28.42 11.27 -14.60
N ASN A 233 27.98 11.31 -15.87
CA ASN A 233 28.64 11.85 -17.08
C ASN A 233 28.68 10.91 -18.30
N ILE A 234 27.58 10.25 -18.66
CA ILE A 234 27.55 9.59 -19.99
C ILE A 234 27.23 10.62 -21.09
N THR A 235 26.37 11.62 -20.83
CA THR A 235 25.82 12.46 -21.91
C THR A 235 25.39 13.87 -21.44
N GLY A 236 26.11 14.52 -20.51
CA GLY A 236 25.91 15.95 -20.19
C GLY A 236 24.58 16.34 -19.54
N HIS A 237 23.65 15.40 -19.36
CA HIS A 237 22.41 15.52 -18.60
C HIS A 237 22.50 14.73 -17.29
N ASP A 238 21.62 15.07 -16.35
CA ASP A 238 21.43 14.35 -15.08
C ASP A 238 20.71 12.99 -15.29
N ILE A 239 20.84 12.06 -14.35
CA ILE A 239 20.22 10.73 -14.40
C ILE A 239 18.69 10.79 -14.57
N SER A 240 18.05 11.80 -13.96
CA SER A 240 16.60 12.05 -14.08
C SER A 240 16.14 12.27 -15.53
N TYR A 241 17.01 12.79 -16.40
CA TYR A 241 16.73 12.93 -17.82
C TYR A 241 16.58 11.57 -18.51
N TYR A 242 17.52 10.65 -18.27
CA TYR A 242 17.47 9.32 -18.90
C TYR A 242 16.39 8.44 -18.27
N GLN A 243 16.08 8.61 -16.98
CA GLN A 243 14.95 7.95 -16.34
C GLN A 243 13.66 8.34 -17.06
N LYS A 244 13.52 9.63 -17.38
CA LYS A 244 12.37 10.13 -18.14
C LYS A 244 12.26 9.50 -19.53
N LEU A 245 13.38 9.27 -20.22
CA LEU A 245 13.37 8.59 -21.51
C LEU A 245 12.88 7.13 -21.40
N CYS A 246 13.30 6.40 -20.36
CA CYS A 246 12.78 5.05 -20.06
C CYS A 246 11.27 5.09 -19.76
N GLU A 247 10.83 6.04 -18.93
CA GLU A 247 9.40 6.25 -18.63
C GLU A 247 8.59 6.57 -19.89
N ASP A 248 9.13 7.38 -20.80
CA ASP A 248 8.47 7.77 -22.05
C ASP A 248 8.42 6.61 -23.05
N TRP A 249 9.37 5.66 -22.99
CA TRP A 249 9.24 4.37 -23.71
C TRP A 249 8.07 3.53 -23.18
N GLY A 250 7.82 3.63 -21.87
CA GLY A 250 6.63 3.15 -21.17
C GLY A 250 6.63 1.65 -20.86
N MET A 251 5.61 1.24 -20.12
CA MET A 251 5.28 -0.17 -19.90
C MET A 251 4.60 -0.72 -21.16
N ARG A 252 5.05 -1.87 -21.66
CA ARG A 252 4.49 -2.50 -22.87
C ARG A 252 4.03 -3.90 -22.59
N TYR A 253 2.87 -4.26 -23.14
CA TYR A 253 2.39 -5.64 -23.10
C TYR A 253 3.41 -6.58 -23.75
N CYS A 254 3.72 -7.67 -23.09
CA CYS A 254 4.63 -8.70 -23.58
C CYS A 254 4.25 -10.06 -22.99
N ASP A 255 3.78 -10.99 -23.82
CA ASP A 255 3.34 -12.31 -23.36
C ASP A 255 4.29 -13.46 -23.72
N SER A 256 5.34 -13.18 -24.48
CA SER A 256 6.20 -14.18 -25.09
C SER A 256 7.61 -13.67 -25.37
N TRP A 257 8.59 -14.57 -25.40
CA TRP A 257 9.95 -14.25 -25.81
C TRP A 257 10.07 -13.77 -27.25
N GLY A 258 9.15 -14.21 -28.13
CA GLY A 258 9.06 -13.69 -29.49
C GLY A 258 8.68 -12.21 -29.52
N GLN A 259 7.71 -11.80 -28.69
CA GLN A 259 7.33 -10.41 -28.56
C GLN A 259 8.44 -9.59 -27.88
N TYR A 260 9.06 -10.12 -26.82
CA TYR A 260 10.24 -9.54 -26.18
C TYR A 260 11.34 -9.24 -27.19
N ASN A 261 11.71 -10.22 -28.03
CA ASN A 261 12.74 -10.06 -29.06
C ASN A 261 12.36 -9.07 -30.17
N THR A 262 11.07 -8.83 -30.39
CA THR A 262 10.61 -7.75 -31.27
C THR A 262 10.99 -6.40 -30.68
N TYR A 263 10.76 -6.17 -29.38
CA TYR A 263 11.19 -4.96 -28.70
C TYR A 263 12.71 -4.81 -28.66
N VAL A 264 13.45 -5.89 -28.40
CA VAL A 264 14.92 -5.88 -28.48
C VAL A 264 15.40 -5.42 -29.85
N THR A 265 14.74 -5.88 -30.93
CA THR A 265 15.08 -5.46 -32.30
C THR A 265 14.78 -3.98 -32.55
N GLU A 266 13.67 -3.47 -32.00
CA GLU A 266 13.29 -2.05 -32.09
C GLU A 266 14.26 -1.12 -31.33
N LEU A 267 14.89 -1.62 -30.27
CA LEU A 267 15.82 -0.88 -29.42
C LEU A 267 17.24 -0.74 -30.01
N GLY A 268 17.56 -1.49 -31.08
CA GLY A 268 18.75 -1.30 -31.90
C GLY A 268 19.73 -2.48 -31.92
N GLU A 269 20.80 -2.35 -32.72
CA GLU A 269 21.76 -3.44 -32.95
C GLU A 269 22.50 -3.88 -31.68
N ASP A 270 22.78 -2.95 -30.77
CA ASP A 270 23.43 -3.29 -29.50
C ASP A 270 22.48 -4.06 -28.56
N ALA A 271 21.20 -3.69 -28.52
CA ALA A 271 20.18 -4.45 -27.82
C ALA A 271 20.06 -5.88 -28.39
N VAL A 272 20.03 -6.05 -29.71
CA VAL A 272 20.03 -7.38 -30.35
C VAL A 272 21.26 -8.20 -29.97
N ARG A 273 22.43 -7.57 -29.87
CA ARG A 273 23.66 -8.27 -29.50
C ARG A 273 23.67 -8.73 -28.03
N SER A 274 23.10 -7.92 -27.14
CA SER A 274 23.29 -8.07 -25.69
C SER A 274 22.07 -8.64 -24.96
N ALA A 275 20.86 -8.38 -25.46
CA ALA A 275 19.61 -8.69 -24.78
C ALA A 275 18.73 -9.72 -25.51
N PHE A 276 19.06 -10.13 -26.75
CA PHE A 276 18.22 -11.05 -27.50
C PHE A 276 18.13 -12.42 -26.81
N HIS A 277 16.90 -12.88 -26.55
CA HIS A 277 16.64 -14.15 -25.91
C HIS A 277 16.57 -15.27 -26.95
N SER A 278 17.60 -16.11 -27.05
CA SER A 278 17.51 -17.38 -27.76
C SER A 278 16.92 -18.42 -26.81
N GLU A 279 15.73 -18.96 -27.10
CA GLU A 279 15.27 -20.19 -26.44
C GLU A 279 16.32 -21.27 -26.73
N GLN A 280 17.18 -21.58 -25.75
CA GLN A 280 17.88 -22.86 -25.79
C GLN A 280 16.78 -23.90 -25.59
N VAL A 281 16.56 -24.72 -26.61
CA VAL A 281 15.80 -25.96 -26.46
C VAL A 281 16.52 -26.72 -25.35
N ASP A 282 15.90 -26.83 -24.18
CA ASP A 282 16.24 -27.87 -23.22
C ASP A 282 15.92 -29.21 -23.91
N GLU A 283 16.84 -29.67 -24.77
CA GLU A 283 16.95 -31.07 -25.10
C GLU A 283 17.34 -31.77 -23.80
N GLU A 284 16.34 -32.09 -22.97
CA GLU A 284 16.43 -33.23 -22.08
C GLU A 284 16.84 -34.40 -22.98
N ILE A 285 18.13 -34.74 -22.87
CA ILE A 285 18.68 -35.96 -23.40
C ILE A 285 17.96 -37.08 -22.63
N GLU A 286 16.84 -37.56 -23.18
CA GLU A 286 16.35 -38.91 -22.92
C GLU A 286 17.43 -39.86 -23.44
N ILE A 287 18.40 -40.16 -22.58
CA ILE A 287 19.30 -41.29 -22.77
C ILE A 287 18.43 -42.54 -22.57
N GLY A 288 18.04 -43.15 -23.69
CA GLY A 288 17.42 -44.48 -23.73
C GLY A 288 18.36 -45.61 -23.32
#